data_AF-A0A9D9SVW1-F1
#
_entry.id   AF-A0A9D9SVW1-F1
#
_cell.length_a   1.000
_cell.length_b   1.000
_cell.length_c   1.000
_cell.angle_alpha   90.00
_cell.angle_beta   90.00
_cell.angle_gamma   90.00
#
_symmetry.space_group_name_H-M   'P 1'
#
loop_
_entity.id
_entity.type
_entity.pdbx_description
1 polymer ?
#
loop_
_entity_poly.entity_id
_entity_poly.type
_entity_poly.pdbx_seq_one_letter_code
_entity_poly.pdbx_strand_id
1 'polypeptide(L)'
;MEARLYFVLGDCLGNALVGAFSGWAAVAWMPHALGFWLGMVVSMAGAMAVTMLLALTLLLRWLGTHEVMVPTMIGGMTANMTVCALAHHHAMSPLDGAWLGALIGLGVLLLTYIANARMTREA
;
A
#
# COMPACT_ATOMS: atom_id res chain seq x y z
N MET A 1 -10.32 -8.28 13.48
CA MET A 1 -10.99 -7.71 12.29
C MET A 1 -12.49 -7.86 12.44
N GLU A 2 -13.19 -6.74 12.59
CA GLU A 2 -14.65 -6.75 12.63
C GLU A 2 -15.24 -7.23 11.29
N ALA A 3 -16.18 -8.17 11.33
CA ALA A 3 -16.77 -8.79 10.14
C ALA A 3 -17.89 -7.96 9.48
N ARG A 4 -18.12 -6.71 9.94
CA ARG A 4 -19.17 -5.87 9.37
C ARG A 4 -18.74 -5.40 7.98
N LEU A 5 -19.60 -5.65 6.98
CA LEU A 5 -19.36 -5.39 5.56
C LEU A 5 -18.85 -3.97 5.25
N TYR A 6 -19.31 -2.96 5.99
CA TYR A 6 -18.87 -1.58 5.84
C TYR A 6 -17.37 -1.37 6.17
N PHE A 7 -16.85 -2.06 7.21
CA PHE A 7 -15.44 -1.96 7.58
C PHE A 7 -14.56 -2.69 6.57
N VAL A 8 -14.93 -3.92 6.17
CA VAL A 8 -14.19 -4.69 5.15
C VAL A 8 -14.07 -3.91 3.82
N LEU A 9 -15.15 -3.27 3.38
CA LEU A 9 -15.13 -2.49 2.13
C LEU A 9 -14.19 -1.29 2.22
N GLY A 10 -14.16 -0.58 3.35
CA GLY A 10 -13.23 0.53 3.50
C GLY A 10 -11.79 0.10 3.78
N ASP A 11 -11.57 -1.09 4.35
CA ASP A 11 -10.23 -1.70 4.46
C ASP A 11 -9.66 -2.01 3.07
N CYS A 12 -10.51 -2.57 2.21
CA CYS A 12 -10.18 -2.85 0.81
C CYS A 12 -9.88 -1.54 0.06
N LEU A 13 -10.74 -0.54 0.19
CA LEU A 13 -10.52 0.79 -0.41
C LEU A 13 -9.25 1.44 0.12
N GLY A 14 -9.00 1.37 1.43
CA GLY A 14 -7.82 1.93 2.07
C GLY A 14 -6.53 1.28 1.56
N ASN A 15 -6.47 -0.05 1.54
CA ASN A 15 -5.31 -0.77 1.03
C ASN A 15 -5.11 -0.59 -0.47
N ALA A 16 -6.19 -0.58 -1.25
CA ALA A 16 -6.10 -0.34 -2.68
C ALA A 16 -5.60 1.07 -2.98
N LEU A 17 -6.10 2.10 -2.28
CA LEU A 17 -5.67 3.49 -2.48
C LEU A 17 -4.25 3.73 -2.00
N VAL A 18 -3.89 3.22 -0.82
CA VAL A 18 -2.52 3.30 -0.29
C VAL A 18 -1.55 2.57 -1.21
N GLY A 19 -1.89 1.34 -1.62
CA GLY A 19 -1.10 0.56 -2.57
C GLY A 19 -0.96 1.28 -3.92
N ALA A 20 -2.07 1.78 -4.48
CA ALA A 20 -2.08 2.50 -5.75
C ALA A 20 -1.21 3.76 -5.70
N PHE A 21 -1.36 4.54 -4.64
CA PHE A 21 -0.58 5.75 -4.48
C PHE A 21 0.91 5.43 -4.31
N SER A 22 1.25 4.43 -3.50
CA SER A 22 2.63 3.97 -3.33
C SER A 22 3.24 3.47 -4.63
N GLY A 23 2.50 2.70 -5.43
CA GLY A 23 2.97 2.22 -6.73
C GLY A 23 3.10 3.35 -7.77
N TRP A 24 2.18 4.31 -7.79
CA TRP A 24 2.30 5.50 -8.61
C TRP A 24 3.53 6.34 -8.21
N ALA A 25 3.70 6.59 -6.92
CA ALA A 25 4.83 7.31 -6.34
C ALA A 25 6.17 6.64 -6.65
N ALA A 26 6.20 5.30 -6.59
CA ALA A 26 7.36 4.49 -6.95
C ALA A 26 7.83 4.72 -8.39
N VAL A 27 6.92 4.99 -9.34
CA VAL A 27 7.28 5.29 -10.74
C VAL A 27 7.50 6.78 -10.95
N ALA A 28 6.61 7.63 -10.41
CA ALA A 28 6.58 9.05 -10.66
C ALA A 28 7.71 9.83 -9.97
N TRP A 29 8.13 9.39 -8.78
CA TRP A 29 9.17 10.06 -7.98
C TRP A 29 10.51 9.37 -8.03
N MET A 30 10.63 8.25 -8.74
CA MET A 30 11.91 7.60 -8.95
C MET A 30 12.75 8.40 -9.94
N PRO A 31 13.78 9.13 -9.50
CA PRO A 31 14.64 9.88 -10.39
C PRO A 31 15.50 8.87 -11.14
N HIS A 32 15.20 8.66 -12.43
CA HIS A 32 15.96 7.73 -13.27
C HIS A 32 17.48 8.06 -13.32
N ALA A 33 17.85 9.29 -12.93
CA ALA A 33 19.22 9.81 -12.99
C ALA A 33 20.04 9.67 -11.69
N LEU A 34 19.44 9.40 -10.51
CA LEU A 34 20.15 9.47 -9.22
C LEU A 34 20.59 8.10 -8.66
N GLY A 35 20.35 7.02 -9.40
CA GLY A 35 20.64 5.65 -8.98
C GLY A 35 19.49 5.01 -8.19
N PHE A 36 19.39 3.69 -8.29
CA PHE A 36 18.29 2.88 -7.75
C PHE A 36 17.99 3.15 -6.27
N TRP A 37 19.04 3.22 -5.44
CA TRP A 37 18.92 3.41 -4.00
C TRP A 37 18.34 4.77 -3.61
N LEU A 38 18.81 5.85 -4.22
CA LEU A 38 18.30 7.20 -3.97
C LEU A 38 16.86 7.34 -4.44
N GLY A 39 16.51 6.78 -5.60
CA GLY A 39 15.14 6.82 -6.10
C GLY A 39 14.15 6.02 -5.26
N MET A 40 14.58 4.89 -4.72
CA MET A 40 13.79 4.11 -3.77
C MET A 40 13.57 4.88 -2.46
N VAL A 41 14.59 5.53 -1.90
CA VAL A 41 14.42 6.31 -0.66
C VAL A 41 13.49 7.51 -0.86
N VAL A 42 13.63 8.23 -1.97
CA VAL A 42 12.78 9.41 -2.27
C VAL A 42 11.32 8.99 -2.51
N SER A 43 11.09 7.97 -3.33
CA SER A 43 9.74 7.47 -3.58
C SER A 43 9.10 6.92 -2.30
N MET A 44 9.84 6.19 -1.48
CA MET A 44 9.36 5.64 -0.23
C MET A 44 9.05 6.74 0.79
N ALA A 45 9.91 7.74 0.94
CA ALA A 45 9.66 8.89 1.83
C ALA A 45 8.43 9.69 1.38
N GLY A 46 8.30 9.95 0.07
CA GLY A 46 7.13 10.61 -0.49
C GLY A 46 5.85 9.78 -0.28
N ALA A 47 5.91 8.48 -0.58
CA ALA A 47 4.77 7.58 -0.44
C ALA A 47 4.33 7.49 1.03
N MET A 48 5.28 7.38 1.97
CA MET A 48 5.01 7.38 3.41
C MET A 48 4.37 8.70 3.88
N ALA A 49 4.85 9.86 3.40
CA ALA A 49 4.29 11.15 3.79
C ALA A 49 2.82 11.31 3.35
N VAL A 50 2.51 10.94 2.11
CA VAL A 50 1.15 11.04 1.59
C VAL A 50 0.23 9.96 2.16
N THR A 51 0.72 8.74 2.34
CA THR A 51 -0.06 7.68 2.98
C THR A 51 -0.31 7.97 4.45
N MET A 52 0.61 8.61 5.17
CA MET A 52 0.33 9.16 6.52
C MET A 52 -0.76 10.23 6.48
N LEU A 53 -0.71 11.15 5.51
CA LEU A 53 -1.73 12.19 5.36
C LEU A 53 -3.11 11.57 5.09
N LEU A 54 -3.19 10.60 4.17
CA LEU A 54 -4.39 9.83 3.87
C LEU A 54 -4.87 9.01 5.08
N ALA A 55 -3.93 8.42 5.83
CA ALA A 55 -4.24 7.65 7.03
C ALA A 55 -4.87 8.54 8.12
N LEU A 56 -4.29 9.71 8.37
CA LEU A 56 -4.75 10.67 9.37
C LEU A 56 -6.08 11.34 8.99
N THR A 57 -6.32 11.59 7.70
CA THR A 57 -7.50 12.36 7.24
C THR A 57 -8.70 11.49 6.87
N LEU A 58 -8.48 10.38 6.18
CA LEU A 58 -9.53 9.55 5.57
C LEU A 58 -9.73 8.23 6.32
N LEU A 59 -8.65 7.47 6.59
CA LEU A 59 -8.77 6.11 7.13
C LEU A 59 -9.06 6.08 8.64
N LEU A 60 -8.35 6.86 9.45
CA LEU A 60 -8.56 6.88 10.90
C LEU A 60 -9.89 7.54 11.30
N ARG A 61 -10.36 8.51 10.52
CA ARG A 61 -11.57 9.30 10.86
C ARG A 61 -12.88 8.65 10.42
N TRP A 62 -12.90 7.91 9.31
CA TRP A 62 -14.12 7.30 8.76
C TRP A 62 -14.20 5.77 8.94
N LEU A 63 -13.07 5.10 9.10
CA LEU A 63 -12.97 3.63 9.11
C LEU A 63 -12.52 3.04 10.44
N GLY A 64 -12.05 3.86 11.39
CA GLY A 64 -12.12 3.59 12.83
C GLY A 64 -11.35 2.39 13.37
N THR A 65 -10.59 1.65 12.56
CA THR A 65 -9.91 0.41 12.99
C THR A 65 -8.40 0.55 12.93
N HIS A 66 -7.77 0.66 14.11
CA HIS A 66 -6.31 0.55 14.29
C HIS A 66 -5.75 -0.77 13.71
N GLU A 67 -6.58 -1.80 13.57
CA GLU A 67 -6.20 -3.12 13.04
C GLU A 67 -5.77 -3.09 11.56
N VAL A 68 -6.24 -2.09 10.80
CA VAL A 68 -6.01 -1.98 9.35
C VAL A 68 -4.71 -1.23 9.05
N MET A 69 -4.11 -0.63 10.07
CA MET A 69 -2.85 0.08 9.96
C MET A 69 -1.70 -0.86 9.59
N VAL A 70 -1.71 -2.09 10.11
CA VAL A 70 -0.70 -3.11 9.80
C VAL A 70 -0.75 -3.56 8.33
N PRO A 71 -1.89 -4.02 7.78
CA PRO A 71 -1.96 -4.42 6.37
C PRO A 71 -1.72 -3.24 5.42
N THR A 72 -2.19 -2.03 5.74
CA THR A 72 -1.93 -0.86 4.89
C THR A 72 -0.47 -0.44 4.87
N MET A 73 0.22 -0.48 6.01
CA MET A 73 1.66 -0.22 6.07
C MET A 73 2.46 -1.27 5.31
N ILE A 74 2.20 -2.55 5.54
CA ILE A 74 2.90 -3.64 4.85
C ILE A 74 2.58 -3.60 3.35
N GLY A 75 1.32 -3.38 2.98
CA GLY A 75 0.85 -3.28 1.60
C GLY A 75 1.51 -2.12 0.87
N GLY A 76 1.52 -0.92 1.46
CA GLY A 76 2.15 0.26 0.88
C GLY A 76 3.67 0.13 0.74
N MET A 77 4.34 -0.45 1.73
CA MET A 77 5.79 -0.68 1.68
C MET A 77 6.16 -1.71 0.61
N THR A 78 5.45 -2.85 0.59
CA THR A 78 5.67 -3.92 -0.37
C THR A 78 5.37 -3.43 -1.79
N ALA A 79 4.27 -2.71 -1.98
CA ALA A 79 3.91 -2.09 -3.25
C ALA A 79 5.01 -1.15 -3.75
N ASN A 80 5.50 -0.23 -2.91
CA ASN A 80 6.53 0.72 -3.31
C ASN A 80 7.84 -0.01 -3.70
N MET A 81 8.31 -0.95 -2.88
CA MET A 81 9.55 -1.67 -3.15
C MET A 81 9.47 -2.51 -4.43
N THR A 82 8.39 -3.27 -4.61
CA THR A 82 8.19 -4.11 -5.79
C THR A 82 8.08 -3.27 -7.05
N VAL A 83 7.29 -2.19 -7.03
CA VAL A 83 7.11 -1.32 -8.19
C VAL A 83 8.38 -0.53 -8.51
N CYS A 84 9.14 -0.03 -7.52
CA CYS A 84 10.44 0.60 -7.78
C CYS A 84 11.44 -0.37 -8.42
N ALA A 85 11.50 -1.62 -7.95
CA ALA A 85 12.37 -2.64 -8.53
C ALA A 85 11.98 -2.93 -9.99
N LEU A 86 10.69 -3.10 -10.27
CA LEU A 86 10.18 -3.31 -11.62
C LEU A 86 10.44 -2.10 -12.53
N ALA A 87 10.14 -0.88 -12.05
CA ALA A 87 10.36 0.35 -12.79
C ALA A 87 11.85 0.65 -13.06
N HIS A 88 12.76 0.07 -12.28
CA HIS A 88 14.20 0.15 -12.55
C HIS A 88 14.62 -0.66 -13.77
N HIS A 89 14.07 -1.87 -13.91
CA HIS A 89 14.44 -2.82 -14.95
C HIS A 89 13.60 -2.68 -16.21
N HIS A 90 12.37 -2.17 -16.08
CA HIS A 90 11.42 -2.02 -17.16
C HIS A 90 10.83 -0.61 -17.14
N ALA A 91 10.81 0.04 -18.31
CA ALA A 91 10.08 1.29 -18.45
C ALA A 91 8.59 1.03 -18.21
N MET A 92 8.08 1.48 -17.07
CA MET A 92 6.68 1.36 -16.67
C MET A 92 6.01 2.72 -16.70
N SER A 93 4.74 2.77 -17.10
CA SER A 93 3.96 3.99 -16.94
C SER A 93 3.55 4.18 -15.47
N PRO A 94 3.34 5.42 -15.00
CA PRO A 94 2.86 5.67 -13.65
C PRO A 94 1.48 5.03 -13.35
N LEU A 95 0.66 4.86 -14.39
CA LEU A 95 -0.64 4.20 -14.27
C LEU A 95 -0.47 2.69 -14.04
N ASP A 96 0.48 2.05 -14.72
CA ASP A 96 0.79 0.62 -14.49
C ASP A 96 1.35 0.40 -13.09
N GLY A 97 2.19 1.33 -12.61
CA GLY A 97 2.68 1.33 -11.23
C GLY A 97 1.56 1.45 -10.22
N ALA A 98 0.59 2.34 -10.45
CA ALA A 98 -0.59 2.47 -9.61
C ALA A 98 -1.42 1.17 -9.57
N TRP A 99 -1.59 0.52 -10.72
CA TRP A 99 -2.41 -0.68 -10.83
C TRP A 99 -1.76 -1.89 -10.15
N LEU A 100 -0.46 -2.08 -10.34
CA LEU A 100 0.32 -3.08 -9.60
C LEU A 100 0.32 -2.79 -8.10
N GLY A 101 0.48 -1.53 -7.71
CA GLY A 101 0.44 -1.13 -6.31
C GLY A 101 -0.91 -1.44 -5.64
N ALA A 102 -2.03 -1.17 -6.31
CA ALA A 102 -3.36 -1.51 -5.83
C ALA A 102 -3.53 -3.03 -5.60
N LEU A 103 -3.09 -3.83 -6.57
CA LEU A 103 -3.15 -5.30 -6.49
C LEU A 103 -2.31 -5.83 -5.33
N ILE A 104 -1.11 -5.28 -5.10
CA ILE A 104 -0.25 -5.66 -3.98
C ILE A 104 -0.91 -5.28 -2.64
N GLY A 105 -1.48 -4.08 -2.54
CA GLY A 105 -2.21 -3.64 -1.35
C GLY A 105 -3.38 -4.56 -1.01
N LEU A 106 -4.20 -4.93 -1.99
CA LEU A 106 -5.31 -5.87 -1.81
C LEU A 106 -4.82 -7.29 -1.48
N GLY A 107 -3.73 -7.74 -2.10
CA GLY A 107 -3.12 -9.04 -1.82
C GLY A 107 -2.63 -9.14 -0.38
N VAL A 108 -1.95 -8.10 0.12
CA VAL A 108 -1.51 -8.04 1.52
C VAL A 108 -2.69 -8.00 2.49
N LEU A 109 -3.73 -7.22 2.18
CA LEU A 109 -4.96 -7.22 2.99
C LEU A 109 -5.58 -8.62 3.07
N LEU A 110 -5.73 -9.30 1.93
CA LEU A 110 -6.30 -10.64 1.86
C LEU A 110 -5.49 -11.64 2.70
N LEU A 111 -4.16 -11.61 2.58
CA LEU A 111 -3.26 -12.45 3.36
C LEU A 111 -3.39 -12.18 4.86
N THR A 112 -3.53 -10.91 5.25
CA THR A 112 -3.69 -10.50 6.65
C THR A 112 -5.04 -10.96 7.20
N TYR A 113 -6.11 -10.87 6.40
CA TYR A 113 -7.43 -11.42 6.75
C TYR A 113 -7.38 -12.95 6.94
N ILE A 114 -6.72 -13.67 6.04
CA ILE A 114 -6.57 -15.14 6.13
C ILE A 114 -5.75 -15.53 7.36
N ALA A 115 -4.63 -14.85 7.60
CA ALA A 115 -3.78 -15.09 8.77
C ALA A 115 -4.56 -14.84 10.07
N ASN A 116 -5.28 -13.71 10.14
CA ASN A 116 -6.11 -13.38 11.29
C ASN A 116 -7.20 -14.45 11.52
N ALA A 117 -7.90 -14.87 10.46
CA ALA A 117 -8.94 -15.91 10.55
C ALA A 117 -8.40 -17.28 11.00
N ARG A 118 -7.16 -17.63 10.64
CA ARG A 118 -6.50 -18.86 11.11
C ARG A 118 -6.14 -18.76 12.59
N MET A 119 -5.53 -17.66 13.02
CA MET A 119 -5.16 -17.47 14.42
C MET A 119 -6.37 -17.44 15.35
N THR A 120 -7.49 -16.83 14.95
CA THR A 120 -8.73 -16.81 15.75
C THR A 120 -9.45 -18.16 15.78
N ARG A 121 -9.16 -19.09 14.87
CA ARG A 121 -9.69 -20.47 14.92
C ARG A 121 -8.90 -21.39 15.87
N GLU A 122 -7.67 -21.00 16.21
CA GLU A 122 -6.77 -21.76 17.08
C GLU A 122 -6.79 -21.26 18.55
N ALA A 123 -7.53 -20.18 18.83
CA ALA A 123 -7.73 -19.61 20.17
C ALA A 123 -9.11 -19.96 20.73
#